data_AF-A0A973HEU2-F1
#
_entry.id   AF-A0A973HEU2-F1
#
_cell.length_a   1.000
_cell.length_b   1.000
_cell.length_c   1.000
_cell.angle_alpha   90.00
_cell.angle_beta   90.00
_cell.angle_gamma   90.00
#
_symmetry.space_group_name_H-M   'P 1'
#
loop_
_entity.id
_entity.type
_entity.pdbx_description
1 polymer ?
#
loop_
_entity_poly.entity_id
_entity_poly.type
_entity_poly.pdbx_seq_one_letter_code
_entity_poly.pdbx_strand_id
1 'polypeptide(L)'
;MAKNARSIKLDKAIEAELNIMQTQGIEKAPISAVTLHERLIAKGVITGKLSTLTSRADMIAEYRFLQMSDSDMDKDEPKYGTVEYYKGRNQKLIAQNSELTKQLSANTAALDIIIKTVESQSAVKIEELIRNILMPMEDVPF
;
A
#
# COMPACT_ATOMS: atom_id res chain seq x y z
N MET A 1 -19.56 -29.21 -25.17
CA MET A 1 -18.50 -30.21 -25.43
C MET A 1 -17.88 -30.61 -24.10
N ALA A 2 -17.72 -31.90 -23.82
CA ALA A 2 -17.14 -32.37 -22.56
C ALA A 2 -15.66 -31.94 -22.46
N LYS A 3 -15.27 -31.31 -21.34
CA LYS A 3 -13.86 -30.94 -21.08
C LYS A 3 -13.01 -32.21 -21.04
N ASN A 4 -11.87 -32.20 -21.73
CA ASN A 4 -10.94 -33.33 -21.72
C ASN A 4 -10.24 -33.45 -20.35
N ALA A 5 -9.81 -34.67 -19.98
CA ALA A 5 -9.19 -34.93 -18.67
C ALA A 5 -7.92 -34.09 -18.40
N ARG A 6 -7.20 -33.69 -19.45
CA ARG A 6 -6.02 -32.80 -19.34
C ARG A 6 -6.40 -31.37 -18.96
N SER A 7 -7.47 -30.83 -19.54
CA SER A 7 -8.00 -29.50 -19.22
C SER A 7 -8.50 -29.44 -17.80
N ILE A 8 -9.14 -30.51 -17.30
CA ILE A 8 -9.63 -30.56 -15.91
C ILE A 8 -8.46 -30.58 -14.92
N LYS A 9 -7.39 -31.34 -15.21
CA LYS A 9 -6.18 -31.32 -14.38
C LYS A 9 -5.51 -29.95 -14.37
N LEU A 10 -5.47 -29.27 -15.52
CA LEU A 10 -4.94 -27.93 -15.63
C LEU A 10 -5.79 -26.90 -14.86
N ASP A 11 -7.12 -26.99 -14.95
CA ASP A 11 -8.04 -26.12 -14.20
C ASP A 11 -7.79 -26.25 -12.69
N LYS A 12 -7.68 -27.48 -12.17
CA LYS A 12 -7.38 -27.72 -10.75
C LYS A 12 -6.03 -27.17 -10.31
N ALA A 13 -5.00 -27.29 -11.16
CA ALA A 13 -3.68 -26.75 -10.84
C ALA A 13 -3.69 -25.21 -10.81
N ILE A 14 -4.49 -24.60 -11.68
CA ILE A 14 -4.68 -23.15 -11.73
C ILE A 14 -5.47 -22.66 -10.51
N GLU A 15 -6.56 -23.33 -10.15
CA GLU A 15 -7.33 -23.04 -8.93
C GLU A 15 -6.46 -23.15 -7.67
N ALA A 16 -5.62 -24.18 -7.57
CA ALA A 16 -4.70 -24.34 -6.45
C ALA A 16 -3.71 -23.17 -6.37
N GLU A 17 -3.16 -22.71 -7.50
CA GLU A 17 -2.26 -21.55 -7.53
C GLU A 17 -2.98 -20.25 -7.17
N LEU A 18 -4.19 -20.04 -7.68
CA LEU A 18 -5.01 -18.87 -7.39
C LEU A 18 -5.36 -18.78 -5.89
N ASN A 19 -5.69 -19.90 -5.25
CA ASN A 19 -5.89 -19.96 -3.80
C ASN A 19 -4.62 -19.57 -3.03
N ILE A 20 -3.45 -20.07 -3.46
CA ILE A 20 -2.18 -19.67 -2.85
C ILE A 20 -1.93 -18.16 -3.01
N MET A 21 -2.16 -17.61 -4.21
CA MET A 21 -2.02 -16.17 -4.45
C MET A 21 -3.01 -15.34 -3.61
N GLN A 22 -4.23 -15.81 -3.42
CA GLN A 22 -5.22 -15.17 -2.55
C GLN A 22 -4.74 -15.14 -1.09
N THR A 23 -4.26 -16.27 -0.55
CA THR A 23 -3.71 -16.32 0.82
C THR A 23 -2.46 -15.47 1.03
N GLN A 24 -1.65 -15.28 -0.02
CA GLN A 24 -0.46 -14.42 0.03
C GLN A 24 -0.80 -12.93 0.02
N GLY A 25 -2.01 -12.57 -0.41
CA GLY A 25 -2.51 -11.20 -0.46
C GLY A 25 -1.99 -10.39 -1.65
N ILE A 26 -2.64 -9.25 -1.88
CA ILE A 26 -2.38 -8.39 -3.05
C ILE A 26 -0.97 -7.76 -3.04
N GLU A 27 -0.39 -7.52 -1.86
CA GLU A 27 0.94 -6.92 -1.72
C GLU A 27 2.07 -7.83 -2.21
N LYS A 28 1.94 -9.16 -1.99
CA LYS A 28 2.98 -10.14 -2.35
C LYS A 28 2.70 -10.86 -3.64
N ALA A 29 1.43 -11.07 -3.98
CA ALA A 29 1.03 -11.88 -5.12
C ALA A 29 -0.23 -11.33 -5.80
N PRO A 30 -0.17 -10.17 -6.46
CA PRO A 30 -1.32 -9.60 -7.15
C PRO A 30 -1.81 -10.56 -8.25
N ILE A 31 -3.09 -10.93 -8.22
CA ILE A 31 -3.68 -11.85 -9.19
C ILE A 31 -3.91 -11.11 -10.51
N SER A 32 -3.15 -11.53 -11.52
CA SER A 32 -3.30 -11.12 -12.91
C SER A 32 -2.97 -12.30 -13.81
N ALA A 33 -3.42 -12.28 -15.07
CA ALA A 33 -3.10 -13.34 -16.02
C ALA A 33 -1.58 -13.51 -16.22
N VAL A 34 -0.83 -12.40 -16.16
CA VAL A 34 0.64 -12.39 -16.35
C VAL A 34 1.35 -12.99 -15.13
N THR A 35 1.04 -12.49 -13.93
CA THR A 35 1.67 -12.96 -12.69
C THR A 35 1.33 -14.43 -12.39
N LEU A 36 0.10 -14.86 -12.69
CA LEU A 36 -0.28 -16.26 -12.61
C LEU A 36 0.48 -17.13 -13.62
N HIS A 37 0.63 -16.66 -14.86
CA HIS A 37 1.35 -17.37 -15.91
C HIS A 37 2.82 -17.60 -15.55
N GLU A 38 3.51 -16.56 -15.09
CA GLU A 38 4.91 -16.64 -14.65
C GLU A 38 5.09 -17.67 -13.52
N ARG A 39 4.17 -17.68 -12.54
CA ARG A 39 4.20 -18.64 -11.43
C ARG A 39 3.93 -20.07 -11.87
N LEU A 40 2.99 -20.27 -12.78
CA LEU A 40 2.70 -21.59 -13.33
C LEU A 40 3.85 -22.13 -14.19
N ILE A 41 4.58 -21.26 -14.90
CA ILE A 41 5.82 -21.63 -15.60
C ILE A 41 6.91 -22.00 -14.60
N ALA A 42 7.13 -21.17 -13.57
CA ALA A 42 8.14 -21.43 -12.56
C ALA A 42 7.92 -22.77 -11.83
N LYS A 43 6.66 -23.18 -11.66
CA LYS A 43 6.27 -24.47 -11.07
C LYS A 43 6.22 -25.63 -12.07
N GLY A 44 6.48 -25.38 -13.35
CA GLY A 44 6.45 -26.40 -14.40
C GLY A 44 5.05 -26.94 -14.72
N VAL A 45 3.98 -26.23 -14.31
CA VAL A 45 2.58 -26.63 -14.54
C VAL A 45 2.18 -26.40 -16.00
N ILE A 46 2.71 -25.33 -16.61
CA ILE A 46 2.49 -24.99 -18.01
C ILE A 46 3.81 -24.70 -18.71
N THR A 47 3.90 -25.06 -19.98
CA THR A 47 5.02 -24.72 -20.89
C THR A 47 4.57 -23.80 -22.04
N GLY A 48 3.28 -23.45 -22.07
CA GLY A 48 2.65 -22.67 -23.14
C GLY A 48 2.74 -21.15 -22.92
N LYS A 49 2.32 -20.41 -23.95
CA LYS A 49 2.22 -18.94 -23.94
C LYS A 49 1.06 -18.47 -23.05
N LEU A 50 1.03 -17.18 -22.73
CA LEU A 50 -0.04 -16.55 -21.95
C LEU A 50 -1.46 -16.84 -22.48
N SER A 51 -1.59 -17.06 -23.80
CA SER A 51 -2.85 -17.45 -24.47
C SER A 51 -3.47 -18.76 -23.95
N THR A 52 -2.69 -19.60 -23.27
CA THR A 52 -3.18 -20.82 -22.60
C THR A 52 -4.18 -20.49 -21.48
N LEU A 53 -4.08 -19.30 -20.89
CA LEU A 53 -4.96 -18.81 -19.82
C LEU A 53 -6.18 -18.06 -20.35
N THR A 54 -6.27 -17.72 -21.65
CA THR A 54 -7.40 -16.96 -22.21
C THR A 54 -8.74 -17.67 -22.01
N SER A 55 -8.77 -18.99 -22.14
CA SER A 55 -9.97 -19.82 -21.88
C SER A 55 -10.39 -19.90 -20.41
N ARG A 56 -9.58 -19.33 -19.50
CA ARG A 56 -9.76 -19.31 -18.04
C ARG A 56 -9.74 -17.89 -17.49
N ALA A 57 -9.92 -16.89 -18.35
CA ALA A 57 -9.92 -15.49 -17.97
C ALA A 57 -10.98 -15.19 -16.91
N ASP A 58 -12.15 -15.80 -17.00
CA ASP A 58 -13.26 -15.60 -16.06
C ASP A 58 -12.89 -16.07 -14.65
N MET A 59 -12.26 -17.24 -14.52
CA MET A 59 -11.77 -17.77 -13.24
C MET A 59 -10.71 -16.85 -12.63
N ILE A 60 -9.78 -16.33 -13.44
CA ILE A 60 -8.75 -15.40 -12.96
C ILE A 60 -9.39 -14.08 -12.51
N ALA A 61 -10.39 -13.59 -13.22
CA ALA A 61 -11.11 -12.36 -12.88
C ALA A 61 -11.90 -12.51 -11.56
N GLU A 62 -12.54 -13.66 -11.34
CA GLU A 62 -13.23 -13.97 -10.09
C GLU A 62 -12.27 -13.96 -8.89
N TYR A 63 -11.16 -14.68 -8.97
CA TYR A 63 -10.17 -14.70 -7.90
C TYR A 63 -9.48 -13.35 -7.69
N ARG A 64 -9.29 -12.56 -8.76
CA ARG A 64 -8.80 -11.18 -8.65
C ARG A 64 -9.80 -10.30 -7.90
N PHE A 65 -11.09 -10.43 -8.20
CA PHE A 65 -12.15 -9.72 -7.50
C PHE A 65 -12.18 -10.13 -6.02
N LEU A 66 -12.10 -11.43 -5.73
CA LEU A 66 -12.04 -11.94 -4.35
C LEU A 66 -10.82 -11.39 -3.60
N GLN A 67 -9.63 -11.43 -4.20
CA GLN A 67 -8.41 -10.89 -3.60
C GLN A 67 -8.50 -9.37 -3.33
N MET A 68 -9.11 -8.61 -4.25
CA MET A 68 -9.41 -7.19 -4.03
C MET A 68 -10.46 -6.99 -2.94
N SER A 69 -11.43 -7.89 -2.85
CA SER A 69 -12.51 -7.80 -1.87
C SER A 69 -12.09 -8.21 -0.46
N ASP A 70 -11.07 -9.05 -0.34
CA ASP A 70 -10.47 -9.51 0.91
C ASP A 70 -9.35 -8.58 1.38
N SER A 71 -8.76 -7.78 0.49
CA SER A 71 -7.85 -6.71 0.88
C SER A 71 -8.64 -5.52 1.42
N ASP A 72 -8.24 -4.97 2.57
CA ASP A 72 -8.69 -3.67 3.11
C ASP A 72 -8.33 -2.46 2.20
N MET A 73 -7.96 -2.72 0.94
CA MET A 73 -7.84 -1.70 -0.10
C MET A 73 -9.25 -1.28 -0.51
N ASP A 74 -9.74 -0.25 0.18
CA ASP A 74 -10.96 0.53 -0.06
C ASP A 74 -11.70 0.16 -1.36
N LYS A 75 -12.79 -0.61 -1.20
CA LYS A 75 -13.71 -1.03 -2.26
C LYS A 75 -14.39 0.12 -3.02
N ASP A 76 -14.17 1.36 -2.58
CA ASP A 76 -14.72 2.60 -3.13
C ASP A 76 -13.65 3.61 -3.58
N GLU A 77 -12.36 3.23 -3.71
CA GLU A 77 -11.38 4.18 -4.24
C GLU A 77 -11.64 4.45 -5.74
N PRO A 78 -11.95 5.71 -6.11
CA PRO A 78 -12.24 6.04 -7.50
C PRO A 78 -11.02 5.75 -8.36
N LYS A 79 -11.25 5.27 -9.59
CA LYS A 79 -10.19 4.92 -10.54
C LYS A 79 -9.17 6.06 -10.66
N TYR A 80 -7.89 5.75 -10.46
CA TYR A 80 -6.79 6.71 -10.56
C TYR A 80 -6.92 7.62 -11.80
N GLY A 81 -6.86 8.93 -11.58
CA GLY A 81 -6.99 9.94 -12.64
C GLY A 81 -8.41 10.50 -12.85
N THR A 82 -9.43 10.01 -12.14
CA THR A 82 -10.75 10.67 -12.12
C THR A 82 -10.78 11.85 -11.14
N VAL A 83 -11.70 12.79 -11.36
CA VAL A 83 -11.90 13.95 -10.46
C VAL A 83 -12.26 13.50 -9.05
N GLU A 84 -13.03 12.42 -8.92
CA GLU A 84 -13.42 11.83 -7.63
C GLU A 84 -12.22 11.28 -6.86
N TYR A 85 -11.25 10.66 -7.55
CA TYR A 85 -10.00 10.17 -6.95
C TYR A 85 -9.21 11.33 -6.33
N TYR A 86 -9.01 12.40 -7.09
CA TYR A 86 -8.29 13.58 -6.59
C TYR A 86 -9.05 14.27 -5.45
N LYS A 87 -10.39 14.29 -5.49
CA LYS A 87 -11.21 14.87 -4.42
C LYS A 87 -11.11 14.08 -3.11
N GLY A 88 -11.23 12.76 -3.16
CA GLY A 88 -11.07 11.89 -1.98
C GLY A 88 -9.66 11.95 -1.41
N ARG A 89 -8.64 11.92 -2.29
CA ARG A 89 -7.24 12.06 -1.88
C ARG A 89 -6.95 13.42 -1.26
N ASN A 90 -7.47 14.51 -1.82
CA ASN A 90 -7.34 15.85 -1.23
C ASN A 90 -8.01 15.94 0.14
N GLN A 91 -9.19 15.35 0.32
CA GLN A 91 -9.85 15.31 1.64
C GLN A 91 -9.02 14.54 2.68
N LYS A 92 -8.47 13.38 2.30
CA LYS A 92 -7.59 12.59 3.16
C LYS A 92 -6.31 13.35 3.53
N LEU A 93 -5.69 14.01 2.55
CA LEU A 93 -4.52 14.88 2.76
C LEU A 93 -4.84 16.07 3.67
N ILE A 94 -6.01 16.70 3.54
CA ILE A 94 -6.46 17.78 4.41
C ILE A 94 -6.62 17.28 5.85
N ALA A 95 -7.25 16.13 6.04
CA ALA A 95 -7.42 15.52 7.36
C ALA A 95 -6.06 15.21 8.01
N GLN A 96 -5.13 14.62 7.25
CA GLN A 96 -3.77 14.34 7.71
C GLN A 96 -3.01 15.63 8.05
N ASN A 97 -3.10 16.67 7.23
CA ASN A 97 -2.48 17.97 7.52
C ASN A 97 -3.06 18.60 8.79
N SER A 98 -4.38 18.51 8.99
CA SER A 98 -5.01 19.01 10.21
C SER A 98 -4.50 18.29 11.45
N GLU A 99 -4.38 16.96 11.38
CA GLU A 99 -3.87 16.16 12.49
C GLU A 99 -2.39 16.43 12.77
N LEU A 100 -1.55 16.47 11.73
CA LEU A 100 -0.13 16.82 11.86
C LEU A 100 0.05 18.23 12.44
N THR A 101 -0.81 19.18 12.04
CA THR A 101 -0.77 20.55 12.58
C THR A 101 -1.11 20.56 14.08
N LYS A 102 -2.11 19.77 14.51
CA LYS A 102 -2.45 19.63 15.94
C LYS A 102 -1.30 19.02 16.73
N GLN A 103 -0.69 17.95 16.21
CA GLN A 103 0.44 17.29 16.86
C GLN A 103 1.66 18.22 16.95
N LEU A 104 1.95 18.95 15.88
CA LEU A 104 3.02 19.95 15.89
C LEU A 104 2.74 21.03 16.94
N SER A 105 1.52 21.56 17.00
CA SER A 105 1.13 22.55 18.02
C SER A 105 1.28 22.00 19.45
N ALA A 106 0.86 20.76 19.69
CA ALA A 106 1.01 20.10 20.98
C ALA A 106 2.49 19.89 21.35
N ASN A 107 3.32 19.46 20.39
CA ASN A 107 4.75 19.28 20.58
C ASN A 107 5.44 20.62 20.86
N THR A 108 5.08 21.69 20.15
CA THR A 108 5.62 23.03 20.41
C THR A 108 5.26 23.53 21.80
N ALA A 109 4.02 23.32 22.26
CA ALA A 109 3.62 23.67 23.62
C ALA A 109 4.37 22.84 24.68
N ALA A 110 4.57 21.54 24.44
CA ALA A 110 5.35 20.68 25.32
C ALA A 110 6.82 21.14 25.39
N LEU A 111 7.42 21.52 24.26
CA LEU A 111 8.78 22.06 24.21
C LEU A 111 8.90 23.36 25.00
N ASP A 112 7.95 24.29 24.89
CA ASP A 112 7.94 25.53 25.69
C ASP A 112 7.90 25.24 27.21
N ILE A 113 7.12 24.24 27.62
CA ILE A 113 7.08 23.80 29.03
C ILE A 113 8.44 23.21 29.45
N ILE A 114 9.05 22.37 28.62
CA ILE A 114 10.36 21.77 28.89
C ILE A 114 11.41 22.87 29.02
N ILE A 115 11.42 23.85 28.10
CA ILE A 115 12.34 24.99 28.13
C ILE A 115 12.18 25.75 29.45
N LYS A 116 10.97 26.18 29.80
CA LYS A 116 10.70 26.90 31.05
C LYS A 116 11.12 26.11 32.29
N THR A 117 10.88 24.80 32.28
CA THR A 117 11.24 23.92 33.39
C THR A 117 12.74 23.83 33.55
N VAL A 118 13.47 23.58 32.45
CA VAL A 118 14.92 23.46 32.48
C VAL A 118 15.57 24.82 32.82
N GLU A 119 15.05 25.95 32.32
CA GLU A 119 15.54 27.29 32.69
C GLU A 119 15.36 27.59 34.18
N SER A 120 14.25 27.11 34.78
CA SER A 120 14.03 27.26 36.22
C SER A 120 14.97 26.41 37.08
N GLN A 121 15.53 25.34 36.52
CA GLN A 121 16.38 24.36 37.21
C GLN A 121 17.88 24.49 36.88
N SER A 122 18.23 25.25 35.84
CA SER A 122 19.58 25.39 35.30
C SER A 122 20.07 26.83 35.40
N ALA A 123 21.34 27.01 35.77
CA ALA A 123 22.01 28.33 35.72
C ALA A 123 22.41 28.73 34.29
N VAL A 124 22.31 27.81 33.32
CA VAL A 124 22.67 28.02 31.91
C VAL A 124 21.40 28.27 31.10
N LYS A 125 21.42 29.30 30.27
CA LYS A 125 20.32 29.61 29.32
C LYS A 125 20.21 28.50 28.29
N ILE A 126 19.00 27.98 28.12
CA ILE A 126 18.73 26.89 27.17
C ILE A 126 19.02 27.30 25.73
N GLU A 127 18.81 28.57 25.39
CA GLU A 127 19.14 29.16 24.10
C GLU A 127 20.59 28.89 23.69
N GLU A 128 21.52 28.82 24.65
CA GLU A 128 22.94 28.55 24.43
C GLU A 128 23.22 27.05 24.22
N LEU A 129 22.43 26.18 24.87
CA LEU A 129 22.54 24.72 24.76
C LEU A 129 21.96 24.18 23.45
N ILE A 130 20.85 24.74 22.96
CA ILE A 130 20.13 24.21 21.79
C ILE A 130 20.56 24.90 20.49
N ARG A 131 21.28 26.03 20.54
CA ARG A 131 21.76 26.77 19.37
C ARG A 131 22.43 25.88 18.31
N ASN A 132 23.24 24.91 18.74
CA ASN A 132 23.98 24.02 17.84
C ASN A 132 23.16 22.82 17.34
N ILE A 133 22.00 22.54 17.94
CA ILE A 133 21.15 21.38 17.63
C ILE A 133 19.99 21.79 16.72
N LEU A 134 19.43 22.99 16.92
CA LEU A 134 18.28 23.50 16.16
C LEU A 134 18.63 24.19 14.83
N MET A 135 19.89 24.22 14.40
CA MET A 135 20.21 24.62 13.02
C MET A 135 20.01 23.45 12.06
N PRO A 136 18.87 23.45 11.35
CA PRO A 136 18.91 23.17 9.93
C PRO A 136 17.87 24.01 9.18
N MET A 137 18.00 25.34 9.11
CA MET A 137 17.07 26.18 8.33
C MET A 137 17.67 27.47 7.75
N GLU A 138 18.99 27.66 7.74
CA GLU A 138 19.60 28.83 7.08
C GLU A 138 19.72 28.66 5.54
N ASP A 139 19.58 27.43 5.01
CA ASP A 139 19.78 27.11 3.59
C ASP A 139 18.49 26.61 2.88
N VAL A 140 17.34 27.26 3.08
CA VAL A 140 16.18 27.03 2.21
C VAL A 140 16.05 28.22 1.25
N PRO A 141 16.56 28.12 0.01
CA PRO A 141 16.36 29.16 -0.98
C PRO A 141 14.87 29.22 -1.35
N PHE A 142 14.30 30.43 -1.31
CA PHE A 142 12.99 30.76 -1.87
C PHE A 142 12.95 30.56 -3.38
#